data_AF-A0A3R6QXW7-F1
#
_entry.id   AF-A0A3R6QXW7-F1
#
_cell.length_a   1.000
_cell.length_b   1.000
_cell.length_c   1.000
_cell.angle_alpha   90.00
_cell.angle_beta   90.00
_cell.angle_gamma   90.00
#
_symmetry.space_group_name_H-M   'P 1'
#
loop_
_entity.id
_entity.type
_entity.pdbx_description
1 polymer ?
#
loop_
_entity_poly.entity_id
_entity_poly.type
_entity_poly.pdbx_seq_one_letter_code
_entity_poly.pdbx_strand_id
1 'polypeptide(L)'
;MKKIVLALVVTVVACVVVFASQDVKCRQTTAFSSFEQTTSDGFRKIDMQSLPHAVLRTMGTSASYEGCTFEGAYMSGKSGCETYKIKVENPDRTERFVLMNGRGEVIG
;
A
#
# COMPACT_ATOMS: atom_id res chain seq x y z
N MET A 1 -20.74 -30.06 -38.31
CA MET A 1 -20.43 -30.21 -36.87
C MET A 1 -18.97 -29.82 -36.64
N LYS A 2 -18.71 -28.61 -36.10
CA LYS A 2 -17.36 -28.06 -35.77
C LYS A 2 -17.38 -26.69 -35.06
N LYS A 3 -18.55 -26.07 -34.85
CA LYS A 3 -18.67 -24.72 -34.25
C LYS A 3 -18.84 -24.69 -32.73
N ILE A 4 -19.06 -25.85 -32.09
CA ILE A 4 -19.36 -25.93 -30.65
C ILE A 4 -18.06 -25.80 -29.81
N VAL A 5 -16.91 -26.22 -30.36
CA VAL A 5 -15.64 -26.22 -29.63
C VAL A 5 -15.06 -24.80 -29.46
N LEU A 6 -15.32 -23.90 -30.41
CA LEU A 6 -14.77 -22.54 -30.36
C LEU A 6 -15.41 -21.69 -29.25
N ALA A 7 -16.67 -21.97 -28.88
CA ALA A 7 -17.40 -21.20 -27.86
C ALA A 7 -16.93 -21.50 -26.43
N LEU A 8 -16.37 -22.69 -26.18
CA LEU A 8 -15.93 -23.10 -24.84
C LEU A 8 -14.57 -22.49 -24.43
N VAL A 9 -13.73 -22.13 -25.41
CA VAL A 9 -12.38 -21.59 -25.15
C VAL A 9 -12.44 -20.10 -24.77
N VAL A 10 -13.43 -19.37 -25.28
CA VAL A 10 -13.56 -17.92 -25.02
C VAL A 10 -14.08 -17.63 -23.60
N THR A 11 -14.84 -18.55 -22.99
CA THR A 11 -15.37 -18.36 -21.64
C THR A 11 -14.35 -18.61 -20.52
N VAL A 12 -13.31 -19.41 -20.76
CA VAL A 12 -12.28 -19.69 -19.74
C VAL A 12 -11.25 -18.55 -19.63
N VAL A 13 -10.94 -17.87 -20.74
CA VAL A 13 -10.00 -16.73 -20.74
C VAL A 13 -10.58 -15.51 -20.00
N ALA A 14 -11.91 -15.41 -19.89
CA ALA A 14 -12.57 -14.38 -19.09
C ALA A 14 -12.56 -14.67 -17.57
N CYS A 15 -12.37 -15.92 -17.14
CA CYS A 15 -12.34 -16.26 -15.71
C CYS A 15 -10.97 -16.04 -15.04
N VAL A 16 -9.87 -16.02 -15.80
CA VAL A 16 -8.52 -15.86 -15.22
C VAL A 16 -8.18 -14.39 -14.91
N VAL A 17 -8.96 -13.44 -15.43
CA VAL A 17 -8.83 -12.01 -15.09
C VAL A 17 -9.72 -11.56 -13.92
N VAL A 18 -10.52 -12.47 -13.34
CA VAL A 18 -11.33 -12.21 -12.13
C VAL A 18 -10.52 -12.43 -10.83
N PHE A 19 -9.19 -12.29 -10.92
CA PHE A 19 -8.29 -12.14 -9.77
C PHE A 19 -7.31 -10.96 -9.98
N ALA A 20 -7.79 -9.85 -10.53
CA ALA A 20 -7.16 -8.54 -10.37
C ALA A 20 -8.19 -7.44 -10.67
N SER A 21 -8.59 -6.68 -9.66
CA SER A 21 -9.48 -5.50 -9.76
C SER A 21 -10.99 -5.78 -9.76
N GLN A 22 -11.52 -6.28 -8.64
CA GLN A 22 -12.76 -5.67 -8.13
C GLN A 22 -12.37 -4.39 -7.41
N ASP A 23 -12.58 -3.26 -8.07
CA ASP A 23 -13.62 -2.32 -7.67
C ASP A 23 -13.32 -0.93 -8.24
N VAL A 24 -13.81 -0.65 -9.45
CA VAL A 24 -14.12 0.71 -9.86
C VAL A 24 -15.47 0.71 -10.58
N LYS A 25 -16.50 0.97 -9.76
CA LYS A 25 -17.50 2.04 -9.99
C LYS A 25 -18.67 1.75 -10.94
N CYS A 26 -19.87 1.66 -10.35
CA CYS A 26 -21.10 2.38 -10.74
C CYS A 26 -22.14 2.14 -9.62
N ARG A 27 -22.87 3.09 -9.03
CA ARG A 27 -22.99 4.54 -9.12
C ARG A 27 -23.98 4.91 -8.01
N GLN A 28 -23.53 5.49 -6.90
CA GLN A 28 -24.38 6.28 -6.01
C GLN A 28 -23.51 7.27 -5.22
N THR A 29 -23.70 8.55 -5.55
CA THR A 29 -23.78 9.67 -4.61
C THR A 29 -22.68 9.78 -3.55
N THR A 30 -21.72 10.68 -3.81
CA THR A 30 -21.04 11.52 -2.78
C THR A 30 -20.80 10.86 -1.42
N ALA A 31 -19.87 9.93 -1.38
CA ALA A 31 -18.99 9.71 -0.25
C ALA A 31 -17.79 8.95 -0.80
N PHE A 32 -16.68 9.66 -1.05
CA PHE A 32 -15.35 9.04 -0.99
C PHE A 32 -15.18 8.60 0.47
N SER A 33 -15.88 7.52 0.84
CA SER A 33 -15.66 6.83 2.09
C SER A 33 -14.29 6.24 1.91
N SER A 34 -13.30 6.88 2.53
CA SER A 34 -11.98 6.34 2.75
C SER A 34 -12.17 4.92 3.24
N PHE A 35 -12.00 3.94 2.35
CA PHE A 35 -11.81 2.58 2.79
C PHE A 35 -10.49 2.65 3.54
N GLU A 36 -10.57 2.82 4.85
CA GLU A 36 -9.48 2.65 5.78
C GLU A 36 -8.97 1.23 5.50
N GLN A 37 -8.04 1.13 4.57
CA GLN A 37 -7.44 -0.12 4.17
C GLN A 37 -6.49 -0.47 5.30
N THR A 38 -7.08 -0.91 6.41
CA THR A 38 -6.38 -1.43 7.56
C THR A 38 -5.83 -2.77 7.14
N THR A 39 -4.52 -2.85 6.99
CA THR A 39 -3.82 -4.12 6.85
C THR A 39 -4.14 -4.99 8.08
N SER A 40 -4.03 -6.32 7.93
CA SER A 40 -4.38 -7.27 9.01
C SER A 40 -3.62 -7.05 10.33
N ASP A 41 -2.57 -6.22 10.32
CA ASP A 41 -1.75 -5.81 11.47
C ASP A 41 -2.24 -4.52 12.15
N GLY A 42 -3.39 -3.97 11.75
CA GLY A 42 -3.99 -2.77 12.36
C GLY A 42 -3.39 -1.45 11.90
N PHE A 43 -2.61 -1.44 10.81
CA PHE A 43 -2.11 -0.23 10.18
C PHE A 43 -3.00 0.20 9.02
N ARG A 44 -3.40 1.47 8.97
CA ARG A 44 -4.10 2.02 7.80
C ARG A 44 -3.12 2.62 6.82
N LYS A 45 -3.32 2.40 5.52
CA LYS A 45 -2.51 3.04 4.48
C LYS A 45 -2.74 4.56 4.50
N ILE A 46 -1.65 5.33 4.40
CA ILE A 46 -1.67 6.78 4.29
C ILE A 46 -0.82 7.23 3.11
N ASP A 47 -1.03 8.47 2.66
CA ASP A 47 -0.13 9.10 1.69
C ASP A 47 1.25 9.37 2.34
N MET A 48 2.31 9.24 1.58
CA MET A 48 3.68 9.59 2.03
C MET A 48 3.76 11.05 2.51
N GLN A 49 3.03 11.96 1.87
CA GLN A 49 2.96 13.38 2.27
C GLN A 49 2.23 13.61 3.60
N SER A 50 1.46 12.62 4.07
CA SER A 50 0.79 12.64 5.37
C SER A 50 1.73 12.27 6.52
N LEU A 51 2.95 11.80 6.22
CA LEU A 51 3.95 11.50 7.23
C LEU A 51 4.41 12.78 7.94
N PRO A 52 4.70 12.72 9.25
CA PRO A 52 5.30 13.83 9.97
C PRO A 52 6.60 14.28 9.31
N HIS A 53 6.86 15.59 9.33
CA HIS A 53 8.10 16.18 8.82
C HIS A 53 9.36 15.51 9.40
N ALA A 54 9.31 15.07 10.65
CA ALA A 54 10.42 14.38 11.29
C ALA A 54 10.69 13.00 10.67
N VAL A 55 9.65 12.24 10.35
CA VAL A 55 9.74 10.95 9.64
C VAL A 55 10.30 11.16 8.22
N LEU A 56 9.72 12.11 7.48
CA LEU A 56 10.19 12.46 6.13
C LEU A 56 11.65 12.90 6.13
N ARG A 57 12.06 13.68 7.13
CA ARG A 57 13.45 14.09 7.31
C ARG A 57 14.33 12.86 7.52
N THR A 58 14.02 11.99 8.48
CA THR A 58 14.82 10.77 8.75
C THR A 58 14.98 9.92 7.48
N MET A 59 13.91 9.77 6.72
CA MET A 59 13.91 9.02 5.45
C MET A 59 14.82 9.65 4.40
N GLY A 60 14.85 10.98 4.31
CA GLY A 60 15.66 11.71 3.32
C GLY A 60 17.11 11.99 3.75
N THR A 61 17.41 11.99 5.05
CA THR A 61 18.74 12.36 5.55
C THR A 61 19.57 11.18 6.06
N SER A 62 18.95 10.04 6.32
CA SER A 62 19.68 8.86 6.81
C SER A 62 20.35 8.10 5.68
N ALA A 63 21.65 7.86 5.81
CA ALA A 63 22.42 7.01 4.90
C ALA A 63 21.86 5.57 4.82
N SER A 64 21.11 5.12 5.83
CA SER A 64 20.46 3.80 5.84
C SER A 64 19.39 3.62 4.75
N TYR A 65 18.97 4.71 4.09
CA TYR A 65 18.00 4.69 3.01
C TYR A 65 18.59 5.18 1.68
N GLU A 66 19.90 5.31 1.57
CA GLU A 66 20.54 5.71 0.33
C GLU A 66 20.28 4.68 -0.78
N GLY A 67 19.75 5.13 -1.91
CA GLY A 67 19.35 4.27 -3.02
C GLY A 67 18.09 3.42 -2.78
N CYS A 68 17.44 3.56 -1.62
CA CYS A 68 16.16 2.94 -1.36
C CYS A 68 15.00 3.69 -2.05
N THR A 69 13.95 2.95 -2.39
CA THR A 69 12.65 3.48 -2.83
C THR A 69 11.63 3.30 -1.71
N PHE A 70 10.68 4.23 -1.63
CA PHE A 70 9.61 4.18 -0.63
C PHE A 70 8.27 3.89 -1.31
N GLU A 71 7.79 2.67 -1.15
CA GLU A 71 6.63 2.13 -1.86
C GLU A 71 5.30 2.43 -1.16
N GLY A 72 5.34 2.77 0.13
CA GLY A 72 4.13 3.12 0.85
C GLY A 72 4.35 3.49 2.31
N ALA A 73 3.37 4.19 2.85
CA ALA A 73 3.30 4.57 4.26
C ALA A 73 1.99 4.08 4.87
N TYR A 74 2.07 3.69 6.12
CA TYR A 74 0.93 3.26 6.91
C TYR A 74 1.05 3.84 8.32
N MET A 75 -0.09 3.99 8.99
CA MET A 75 -0.14 4.53 10.34
C MET A 75 -1.03 3.65 11.22
N SER A 76 -0.61 3.44 12.46
CA SER A 76 -1.44 2.89 13.52
C SER A 76 -1.29 3.72 14.78
N GLY A 77 -2.20 3.56 15.73
CA GLY A 77 -2.20 4.29 16.99
C GLY A 77 -3.18 5.46 17.05
N LYS A 78 -3.14 6.16 18.18
CA LYS A 78 -4.02 7.29 18.53
C LYS A 78 -3.25 8.61 18.45
N SER A 79 -3.96 9.72 18.39
CA SER A 79 -3.37 11.06 18.31
C SER A 79 -2.29 11.31 19.38
N GLY A 80 -1.04 11.51 18.96
CA GLY A 80 0.13 11.73 19.81
C GLY A 80 0.97 10.49 20.12
N CYS A 81 0.47 9.29 19.77
CA CYS A 81 1.15 8.00 19.94
C CYS A 81 1.14 7.19 18.63
N GLU A 82 1.10 7.87 17.49
CA GLU A 82 1.10 7.22 16.19
C GLU A 82 2.43 6.51 15.92
N THR A 83 2.31 5.30 15.38
CA THR A 83 3.41 4.55 14.79
C THR A 83 3.22 4.54 13.28
N TYR A 84 4.27 4.94 12.57
CA TYR A 84 4.32 4.98 11.12
C TYR A 84 5.11 3.78 10.62
N LYS A 85 4.50 3.00 9.75
CA LYS A 85 5.14 1.86 9.08
C LYS A 85 5.42 2.26 7.63
N ILE A 86 6.68 2.23 7.24
CA ILE A 86 7.13 2.62 5.90
C ILE A 86 7.59 1.36 5.17
N LYS A 87 7.06 1.13 3.97
CA LYS A 87 7.54 0.09 3.07
C LYS A 87 8.71 0.64 2.27
N VAL A 88 9.88 0.06 2.47
CA VAL A 88 11.14 0.46 1.83
C VAL A 88 11.60 -0.69 0.95
N GLU A 89 11.87 -0.41 -0.32
CA GLU A 89 12.58 -1.33 -1.20
C GLU A 89 14.07 -0.90 -1.25
N ASN A 90 14.95 -1.86 -1.02
CA ASN A 90 16.39 -1.66 -1.02
C ASN A 90 16.95 -1.74 -2.46
N PRO A 91 18.19 -1.27 -2.69
CA PRO A 91 18.82 -1.35 -4.01
C PRO A 91 18.95 -2.77 -4.58
N ASP A 92 18.98 -3.78 -3.71
CA ASP A 92 19.02 -5.21 -4.06
C ASP A 92 17.62 -5.80 -4.37
N ARG A 93 16.58 -4.95 -4.43
CA ARG A 93 15.16 -5.29 -4.64
C ARG A 93 14.54 -6.10 -3.50
N THR A 94 15.17 -6.11 -2.33
CA THR A 94 14.54 -6.65 -1.13
C THR A 94 13.61 -5.60 -0.53
N GLU A 95 12.41 -6.02 -0.16
CA GLU A 95 11.46 -5.16 0.55
C GLU A 95 11.60 -5.36 2.06
N ARG A 96 11.55 -4.26 2.80
CA ARG A 96 11.47 -4.27 4.27
C ARG A 96 10.46 -3.24 4.76
N PHE A 97 9.94 -3.48 5.96
CA PHE A 97 9.13 -2.49 6.67
C PHE A 97 9.95 -1.88 7.79
N VAL A 98 9.83 -0.57 7.94
CA VAL A 98 10.45 0.18 9.04
C VAL A 98 9.34 0.84 9.84
N LEU A 99 9.41 0.71 11.16
CA LEU A 99 8.52 1.36 12.09
C LEU A 99 9.20 2.60 12.68
N MET A 100 8.51 3.73 12.63
CA MET A 100 8.96 4.99 13.20
C MET A 100 7.88 5.60 14.08
N ASN A 101 8.28 6.32 15.11
CA ASN A 101 7.35 7.16 15.87
C ASN A 101 7.13 8.52 15.17
N GLY A 102 6.21 9.34 15.70
CA GLY A 102 5.94 10.68 15.16
C GLY A 102 7.13 11.66 15.19
N ARG A 103 8.21 11.34 15.91
CA ARG A 103 9.46 12.11 15.92
C ARG A 103 10.47 11.63 14.87
N GLY A 104 10.13 10.64 14.06
CA GLY A 104 11.04 10.07 13.06
C GLY A 104 12.14 9.18 13.65
N GLU A 105 11.98 8.71 14.89
CA GLU A 105 12.88 7.72 15.48
C GLU A 105 12.44 6.33 15.07
N VAL A 106 13.39 5.51 14.62
CA VAL A 106 13.13 4.10 14.25
C VAL A 106 12.93 3.29 15.52
N ILE A 107 11.82 2.57 15.58
CA ILE A 107 11.41 1.73 16.72
C ILE A 107 11.23 0.25 16.32
N GLY A 108 11.42 -0.10 15.04
CA GLY A 108 11.33 -1.47 14.53
C GLY A 108 11.63 -1.59 13.05
#